data_AF-A0A8H7X2E0-F1
#
_entry.id   AF-A0A8H7X2E0-F1
#
_cell.length_a   1.000
_cell.length_b   1.000
_cell.length_c   1.000
_cell.angle_alpha   90.00
_cell.angle_beta   90.00
_cell.angle_gamma   90.00
#
_symmetry.space_group_name_H-M   'P 1'
#
loop_
_entity.id
_entity.type
_entity.pdbx_description
1 polymer ?
#
loop_
_entity_poly.entity_id
_entity_poly.type
_entity_poly.pdbx_seq_one_letter_code
_entity_poly.pdbx_strand_id
1 'polypeptide(L)'
;MLQHRALQYLSPQLRGQLSLVQKYRPYSAQSGSESEAADLDAAREWFQRFSKSTIPAKIGQTTYSRSSGPGGQKVNKTSSKATTVWPLYALQGHVPKVLHQGLRGSNYYVASSDSISIQCDTTRSQSGNKEETHTRFHDEITRIYKKRVPGVTSPEQKQKVEHLKKVENAIRLKVKKMHGDKKRSRSGGGSHGD
;
A
#
# COMPACT_ATOMS: atom_id res chain seq x y z
N MET A 1 -51.67 55.50 -9.16
CA MET A 1 -52.81 54.66 -9.59
C MET A 1 -52.45 53.99 -10.90
N LEU A 2 -53.02 52.80 -11.13
CA LEU A 2 -52.93 51.93 -12.32
C LEU A 2 -51.79 50.90 -12.35
N GLN A 3 -52.17 49.71 -11.86
CA GLN A 3 -51.72 48.45 -12.42
C GLN A 3 -51.96 48.43 -13.94
N HIS A 4 -51.07 47.84 -14.73
CA HIS A 4 -51.45 46.85 -15.76
C HIS A 4 -50.20 46.15 -16.32
N ARG A 5 -50.17 44.82 -16.15
CA ARG A 5 -49.80 43.76 -17.13
C ARG A 5 -48.68 44.10 -18.13
N ALA A 6 -47.62 43.30 -18.25
CA ALA A 6 -47.75 41.91 -18.64
C ALA A 6 -46.56 41.05 -18.19
N LEU A 7 -46.89 39.91 -17.61
CA LEU A 7 -46.05 38.72 -17.61
C LEU A 7 -45.85 38.22 -19.06
N GLN A 8 -44.79 37.43 -19.24
CA GLN A 8 -44.43 36.67 -20.46
C GLN A 8 -43.65 37.58 -21.43
N TYR A 9 -42.36 37.35 -21.73
CA TYR A 9 -41.76 36.12 -22.21
C TYR A 9 -40.26 36.06 -21.80
N LEU A 10 -39.83 34.95 -21.20
CA LEU A 10 -38.72 34.10 -21.66
C LEU A 10 -38.38 33.05 -20.60
N SER A 11 -38.15 31.85 -21.10
CA SER A 11 -38.31 30.54 -20.49
C SER A 11 -37.18 30.11 -19.55
N PRO A 12 -37.44 29.14 -18.65
CA PRO A 12 -36.54 28.69 -17.59
C PRO A 12 -35.55 27.64 -18.10
N GLN A 13 -34.53 28.05 -18.88
CA GLN A 13 -33.39 27.19 -19.16
C GLN A 13 -32.10 27.97 -18.89
N LEU A 14 -31.41 27.56 -17.82
CA LEU A 14 -29.99 27.82 -17.45
C LEU A 14 -29.80 28.01 -15.93
N ARG A 15 -30.59 27.33 -15.10
CA ARG A 15 -30.35 27.23 -13.65
C ARG A 15 -29.97 25.81 -13.23
N GLY A 16 -29.00 25.22 -13.92
CA GLY A 16 -28.55 23.87 -13.62
C GLY A 16 -27.24 23.53 -14.28
N GLN A 17 -26.15 24.26 -13.97
CA GLN A 17 -24.79 23.81 -14.30
C GLN A 17 -23.68 24.62 -13.61
N LEU A 18 -23.76 24.85 -12.29
CA LEU A 18 -22.65 25.47 -11.54
C LEU A 18 -22.54 24.90 -10.12
N SER A 19 -22.21 23.62 -9.97
CA SER A 19 -21.63 23.09 -8.73
C SER A 19 -20.95 21.74 -8.96
N LEU A 20 -19.81 21.75 -9.67
CA LEU A 20 -18.95 20.57 -9.74
C LEU A 20 -17.46 20.91 -9.66
N VAL A 21 -17.11 21.89 -8.82
CA VAL A 21 -15.72 22.22 -8.52
C VAL A 21 -15.56 22.35 -7.01
N GLN A 22 -15.78 21.26 -6.27
CA GLN A 22 -15.53 21.30 -4.83
C GLN A 22 -15.19 19.94 -4.22
N LYS A 23 -14.36 19.11 -4.87
CA LYS A 23 -13.70 17.96 -4.21
C LYS A 23 -12.31 17.66 -4.77
N TYR A 24 -11.48 18.68 -5.02
CA TYR A 24 -10.04 18.45 -5.06
C TYR A 24 -9.49 18.68 -3.66
N ARG A 25 -9.50 17.61 -2.87
CA ARG A 25 -8.76 17.55 -1.60
C ARG A 25 -7.29 17.53 -2.00
N PRO A 26 -6.50 18.60 -1.77
CA PRO A 26 -5.06 18.51 -2.00
C PRO A 26 -4.54 17.43 -1.05
N TYR A 27 -3.95 16.39 -1.62
CA TYR A 27 -3.23 15.36 -0.89
C TYR A 27 -2.13 16.08 -0.12
N SER A 28 -2.33 16.27 1.20
CA SER A 28 -1.30 16.81 2.09
C SER A 28 -0.22 15.74 2.20
N ALA A 29 0.77 15.86 1.33
CA ALA A 29 2.00 15.10 1.41
C ALA A 29 3.01 15.99 2.13
N GLN A 30 3.04 15.98 3.46
CA GLN A 30 4.20 16.45 4.23
C GLN A 30 4.02 16.23 5.74
N SER A 31 4.65 15.17 6.26
CA SER A 31 5.36 15.15 7.56
C SER A 31 5.99 13.78 7.91
N GLY A 32 5.72 12.69 7.17
CA GLY A 32 6.35 11.37 7.40
C GLY A 32 7.63 11.07 6.58
N SER A 33 8.01 11.98 5.67
CA SER A 33 8.80 11.62 4.47
C SER A 33 10.23 11.13 4.68
N GLU A 34 10.95 11.62 5.69
CA GLU A 34 12.40 11.34 5.81
C GLU A 34 12.66 10.08 6.63
N SER A 35 11.96 9.93 7.77
CA SER A 35 12.03 8.71 8.58
C SER A 35 11.48 7.49 7.83
N GLU A 36 10.37 7.65 7.10
CA GLU A 36 9.81 6.52 6.34
C GLU A 36 10.69 6.11 5.16
N ALA A 37 11.37 7.07 4.51
CA ALA A 37 12.33 6.75 3.46
C ALA A 37 13.54 5.97 4.02
N ALA A 38 14.09 6.40 5.15
CA ALA A 38 15.17 5.69 5.83
C ALA A 38 14.74 4.28 6.29
N ASP A 39 13.53 4.13 6.82
CA ASP A 39 12.97 2.83 7.22
C ASP A 39 12.78 1.90 6.01
N LEU A 40 12.39 2.44 4.85
CA LEU A 40 12.29 1.68 3.60
C LEU A 40 13.65 1.23 3.08
N ASP A 41 14.67 2.07 3.17
CA ASP A 41 16.04 1.72 2.77
C ASP A 41 16.64 0.66 3.70
N ALA A 42 16.45 0.79 5.01
CA ALA A 42 16.82 -0.24 5.98
C ALA A 42 16.11 -1.58 5.69
N ALA A 43 14.84 -1.55 5.30
CA ALA A 43 14.11 -2.75 4.90
C ALA A 43 14.70 -3.42 3.63
N ARG A 44 15.18 -2.61 2.67
CA ARG A 44 15.83 -3.11 1.45
C ARG A 44 17.16 -3.79 1.74
N GLU A 45 18.02 -3.15 2.53
CA GLU A 45 19.30 -3.72 2.95
C GLU A 45 19.12 -5.01 3.75
N TRP A 46 18.12 -5.02 4.64
CA TRP A 46 17.75 -6.21 5.39
C TRP A 46 17.31 -7.34 4.47
N PHE A 47 16.46 -7.05 3.46
CA PHE A 47 15.97 -8.05 2.52
C PHE A 47 17.08 -8.60 1.61
N GLN A 48 18.10 -7.81 1.26
CA GLN A 48 19.27 -8.31 0.53
C GLN A 48 20.05 -9.38 1.34
N ARG A 49 20.06 -9.25 2.66
CA ARG A 49 20.66 -10.21 3.59
C ARG A 49 19.67 -11.29 4.07
N PHE A 50 18.42 -11.20 3.65
CA PHE A 50 17.36 -12.09 4.11
C PHE A 50 17.47 -13.44 3.40
N SER A 51 17.65 -14.47 4.21
CA SER A 51 17.71 -15.86 3.80
C SER A 51 17.02 -16.72 4.85
N LYS A 52 16.87 -18.03 4.55
CA LYS A 52 16.24 -18.99 5.48
C LYS A 52 16.92 -19.06 6.86
N SER A 53 18.17 -18.63 6.99
CA SER A 53 18.92 -18.61 8.26
C SER A 53 18.84 -17.29 9.03
N THR A 54 18.34 -16.22 8.43
CA THR A 54 18.32 -14.87 9.03
C THR A 54 17.44 -14.80 10.26
N ILE A 55 16.34 -15.58 10.30
CA ILE A 55 15.47 -15.69 11.46
C ILE A 55 15.81 -17.00 12.17
N PRO A 56 16.36 -16.94 13.41
CA PRO A 56 16.70 -18.13 14.16
C PRO A 56 15.50 -19.06 14.35
N ALA A 57 15.68 -20.34 14.04
CA ALA A 57 14.63 -21.36 14.19
C ALA A 57 14.09 -21.46 15.63
N LYS A 58 14.91 -21.07 16.63
CA LYS A 58 14.55 -21.03 18.06
C LYS A 58 13.41 -20.06 18.42
N ILE A 59 13.09 -19.10 17.55
CA ILE A 59 11.98 -18.16 17.79
C ILE A 59 10.63 -18.84 17.54
N GLY A 60 10.59 -19.79 16.60
CA GLY A 60 9.40 -20.56 16.30
C GLY A 60 9.22 -21.69 17.31
N GLN A 61 8.10 -21.69 18.01
CA GLN A 61 7.71 -22.79 18.88
C GLN A 61 6.86 -23.77 18.08
N THR A 62 7.42 -24.94 17.75
CA THR A 62 6.70 -26.00 17.04
C THR A 62 6.06 -26.97 18.03
N THR A 63 4.75 -27.14 17.90
CA THR A 63 3.97 -28.16 18.60
C THR A 63 3.46 -29.19 17.60
N TYR A 64 3.35 -30.44 18.03
CA TYR A 64 2.88 -31.53 17.18
C TYR A 64 1.52 -32.03 17.62
N SER A 65 0.64 -32.24 16.66
CA SER A 65 -0.71 -32.78 16.88
C SER A 65 -1.03 -33.88 15.87
N ARG A 66 -2.15 -34.57 16.09
CA ARG A 66 -2.64 -35.60 15.16
C ARG A 66 -3.15 -34.92 13.89
N SER A 67 -2.79 -35.47 12.72
CA SER A 67 -3.35 -35.01 11.46
C SER A 67 -4.80 -35.44 11.33
N SER A 68 -5.62 -34.64 10.65
CA SER A 68 -7.07 -34.85 10.57
C SER A 68 -7.49 -35.61 9.30
N GLY A 69 -6.58 -36.39 8.72
CA GLY A 69 -6.76 -37.07 7.43
C GLY A 69 -7.60 -38.35 7.51
N PRO A 70 -7.94 -38.95 6.36
CA PRO A 70 -8.74 -40.18 6.27
C PRO A 70 -8.10 -41.32 7.09
N GLY A 71 -8.94 -41.98 7.89
CA GLY A 71 -8.55 -42.80 9.03
C GLY A 71 -7.68 -44.03 8.72
N GLY A 72 -6.89 -44.42 9.73
CA GLY A 72 -6.05 -45.62 9.75
C GLY A 72 -5.20 -45.66 11.04
N GLN A 73 -4.68 -46.83 11.42
CA GLN A 73 -3.91 -46.98 12.69
C GLN A 73 -2.76 -45.96 12.81
N LYS A 74 -2.12 -45.62 11.68
CA LYS A 74 -0.99 -44.69 11.66
C LYS A 74 -1.40 -43.23 11.93
N VAL A 75 -2.50 -42.76 11.33
CA VAL A 75 -3.01 -41.38 11.49
C VAL A 75 -3.45 -41.14 12.95
N ASN A 76 -4.04 -42.16 13.58
CA ASN A 76 -4.51 -42.08 14.95
C ASN A 76 -3.38 -42.12 16.00
N LYS A 77 -2.22 -42.70 15.65
CA LYS A 77 -1.11 -42.94 16.60
C LYS A 77 0.05 -41.95 16.46
N THR A 78 0.28 -41.36 15.29
CA THR A 78 1.42 -40.45 15.07
C THR A 78 0.97 -38.99 15.01
N SER A 79 1.44 -38.18 15.96
CA SER A 79 1.27 -36.72 15.93
C SER A 79 2.18 -36.10 14.87
N SER A 80 1.84 -36.20 13.59
CA SER A 80 2.68 -35.70 12.49
C SER A 80 2.40 -34.26 12.10
N LYS A 81 1.22 -33.69 12.41
CA LYS A 81 0.88 -32.30 12.10
C LYS A 81 1.76 -31.36 12.91
N ALA A 82 2.51 -30.50 12.25
CA ALA A 82 3.34 -29.48 12.88
C ALA A 82 2.58 -28.15 12.89
N THR A 83 2.49 -27.52 14.06
CA THR A 83 2.01 -26.14 14.22
C THR A 83 3.14 -25.32 14.79
N THR A 84 3.67 -24.39 14.02
CA THR A 84 4.74 -23.49 14.48
C THR A 84 4.16 -22.11 14.73
N VAL A 85 4.42 -21.58 15.93
CA VAL A 85 3.96 -20.27 16.39
C VAL A 85 5.17 -19.35 16.56
N TRP A 86 5.10 -18.16 15.96
CA TRP A 86 6.09 -17.10 16.12
C TRP A 86 5.44 -15.89 16.77
N PRO A 87 5.78 -15.59 18.04
CA PRO A 87 5.29 -14.39 18.70
C PRO A 87 5.80 -13.11 18.03
N LEU A 88 4.94 -12.11 17.84
CA LEU A 88 5.34 -10.89 17.14
C LEU A 88 6.43 -10.11 17.90
N TYR A 89 6.40 -10.07 19.22
CA TYR A 89 7.43 -9.38 20.02
C TYR A 89 8.84 -9.93 19.73
N ALA A 90 8.97 -11.24 19.53
CA ALA A 90 10.26 -11.88 19.24
C ALA A 90 10.68 -11.64 17.78
N LEU A 91 9.72 -11.57 16.86
CA LEU A 91 9.98 -11.26 15.45
C LEU A 91 10.38 -9.79 15.23
N GLN A 92 9.84 -8.86 16.01
CA GLN A 92 10.11 -7.43 15.87
C GLN A 92 11.60 -7.07 16.01
N GLY A 93 12.38 -7.85 16.78
CA GLY A 93 13.83 -7.67 16.91
C GLY A 93 14.64 -8.14 15.70
N HIS A 94 14.06 -8.99 14.84
CA HIS A 94 14.74 -9.56 13.66
C HIS A 94 14.20 -9.02 12.34
N VAL A 95 13.06 -8.32 12.35
CA VAL A 95 12.34 -7.87 11.16
C VAL A 95 12.20 -6.33 11.20
N PRO A 96 12.44 -5.61 10.09
CA PRO A 96 12.28 -4.16 10.01
C PRO A 96 10.86 -3.66 10.36
N LYS A 97 10.78 -2.46 10.95
CA LYS A 97 9.52 -1.81 11.38
C LYS A 97 8.48 -1.71 10.26
N VAL A 98 8.93 -1.46 9.03
CA VAL A 98 8.07 -1.38 7.83
C VAL A 98 7.22 -2.64 7.64
N LEU A 99 7.73 -3.81 8.02
CA LEU A 99 7.04 -5.09 7.83
C LEU A 99 6.13 -5.46 9.00
N HIS A 100 6.26 -4.81 10.17
CA HIS A 100 5.48 -5.16 11.37
C HIS A 100 3.96 -5.08 11.15
N GLN A 101 3.49 -4.02 10.48
CA GLN A 101 2.06 -3.92 10.13
C GLN A 101 1.66 -4.95 9.06
N GLY A 102 2.59 -5.32 8.19
CA GLY A 102 2.36 -6.35 7.19
C GLY A 102 2.20 -7.75 7.82
N LEU A 103 2.94 -8.04 8.89
CA LEU A 103 2.81 -9.27 9.67
C LEU A 103 1.44 -9.36 10.34
N ARG A 104 0.95 -8.27 10.95
CA ARG A 104 -0.40 -8.20 11.54
C ARG A 104 -1.53 -8.32 10.50
N GLY A 105 -1.26 -7.90 9.26
CA GLY A 105 -2.19 -8.06 8.13
C GLY A 105 -2.06 -9.38 7.38
N SER A 106 -1.26 -10.34 7.86
CA SER A 106 -1.10 -11.66 7.23
C SER A 106 -2.28 -12.57 7.53
N ASN A 107 -2.53 -13.55 6.65
CA ASN A 107 -3.58 -14.56 6.87
C ASN A 107 -3.25 -15.54 8.01
N TYR A 108 -1.99 -15.59 8.41
CA TYR A 108 -1.49 -16.46 9.47
C TYR A 108 -1.44 -15.76 10.83
N TYR A 109 -1.86 -14.50 10.90
CA TYR A 109 -1.88 -13.73 12.13
C TYR A 109 -3.02 -14.18 13.05
N VAL A 110 -2.68 -14.42 14.32
CA VAL A 110 -3.62 -14.79 15.38
C VAL A 110 -3.66 -13.64 16.37
N ALA A 111 -4.80 -12.93 16.39
CA ALA A 111 -4.99 -11.74 17.22
C ALA A 111 -4.98 -12.03 18.73
N SER A 112 -5.47 -13.19 19.16
CA SER A 112 -5.57 -13.54 20.58
C SER A 112 -4.23 -13.69 21.29
N SER A 113 -3.19 -14.09 20.55
CA SER A 113 -1.84 -14.35 21.08
C SER A 113 -0.77 -13.43 20.50
N ASP A 114 -1.16 -12.41 19.72
CA ASP A 114 -0.27 -11.51 18.96
C ASP A 114 0.89 -12.27 18.29
N SER A 115 0.54 -13.28 17.49
CA SER A 115 1.52 -14.23 16.92
C SER A 115 1.15 -14.67 15.51
N ILE A 116 2.15 -15.08 14.73
CA ILE A 116 1.97 -15.77 13.45
C ILE A 116 1.88 -17.28 13.74
N SER A 117 0.83 -17.96 13.28
CA SER A 117 0.67 -19.41 13.43
C SER A 117 0.53 -20.06 12.07
N ILE A 118 1.41 -21.02 11.77
CA ILE A 118 1.38 -21.79 10.52
C ILE A 118 1.32 -23.28 10.84
N GLN A 119 0.42 -23.96 10.16
CA GLN A 119 0.18 -25.39 10.32
C GLN A 119 0.54 -26.14 9.03
N CYS A 120 1.11 -27.33 9.18
CA CYS A 120 1.40 -28.23 8.07
C CYS A 120 1.21 -29.69 8.49
N ASP A 121 0.50 -30.45 7.66
CA ASP A 121 0.31 -31.90 7.76
C ASP A 121 0.47 -32.61 6.40
N THR A 122 1.21 -32.01 5.46
CA THR A 122 1.42 -32.53 4.11
C THR A 122 2.10 -33.90 4.08
N THR A 123 3.08 -34.11 4.96
CA THR A 123 3.87 -35.34 5.00
C THR A 123 3.59 -36.16 6.25
N ARG A 124 4.01 -37.43 6.22
CA ARG A 124 3.98 -38.32 7.38
C ARG A 124 5.12 -38.09 8.40
N SER A 125 6.05 -37.18 8.10
CA SER A 125 7.22 -36.90 8.93
C SER A 125 7.03 -35.61 9.73
N GLN A 126 7.27 -35.66 11.03
CA GLN A 126 7.27 -34.47 11.90
C GLN A 126 8.32 -33.45 11.46
N SER A 127 9.54 -33.91 11.13
CA SER A 127 10.64 -33.02 10.72
C SER A 127 10.33 -32.33 9.39
N GLY A 128 9.79 -33.08 8.41
CA GLY A 128 9.41 -32.53 7.11
C GLY A 128 8.30 -31.49 7.24
N ASN A 129 7.27 -31.77 8.05
CA ASN A 129 6.20 -30.81 8.28
C ASN A 129 6.69 -29.57 9.05
N LYS A 130 7.62 -29.74 10.00
CA LYS A 130 8.26 -28.60 10.69
C LYS A 130 8.99 -27.72 9.68
N GLU A 131 9.87 -28.27 8.86
CA GLU A 131 10.64 -27.52 7.86
C GLU A 131 9.74 -26.80 6.85
N GLU A 132 8.64 -27.44 6.44
CA GLU A 132 7.62 -26.85 5.58
C GLU A 132 6.95 -25.63 6.24
N THR A 133 6.63 -25.66 7.54
CA THR A 133 6.11 -24.47 8.25
C THR A 133 7.10 -23.30 8.23
N HIS A 134 8.40 -23.57 8.40
CA HIS A 134 9.43 -22.52 8.33
C HIS A 134 9.59 -21.97 6.92
N THR A 135 9.48 -22.81 5.89
CA THR A 135 9.53 -22.37 4.50
C THR A 135 8.34 -21.46 4.17
N ARG A 136 7.11 -21.86 4.53
CA ARG A 136 5.92 -21.03 4.36
C ARG A 136 6.00 -19.69 5.08
N PHE A 137 6.58 -19.68 6.28
CA PHE A 137 6.81 -18.45 7.04
C PHE A 137 7.75 -17.49 6.29
N HIS A 138 8.85 -18.01 5.74
CA HIS A 138 9.80 -17.23 4.96
C HIS A 138 9.17 -16.67 3.67
N ASP A 139 8.36 -17.48 2.99
CA ASP A 139 7.64 -17.07 1.78
C ASP A 139 6.61 -15.99 2.09
N GLU A 140 5.92 -16.09 3.23
CA GLU A 140 4.99 -15.07 3.69
C GLU A 140 5.70 -13.74 3.99
N ILE A 141 6.84 -13.76 4.67
CA ILE A 141 7.64 -12.55 4.89
C ILE A 141 8.07 -11.93 3.55
N THR A 142 8.51 -12.77 2.61
CA THR A 142 8.90 -12.33 1.26
C THR A 142 7.73 -11.68 0.53
N ARG A 143 6.54 -12.26 0.64
CA ARG A 143 5.30 -11.71 0.06
C ARG A 143 4.95 -10.37 0.68
N ILE A 144 5.04 -10.25 2.00
CA ILE A 144 4.78 -9.01 2.74
C ILE A 144 5.77 -7.92 2.33
N TYR A 145 7.06 -8.27 2.25
CA TYR A 145 8.11 -7.35 1.80
C TYR A 145 7.81 -6.80 0.41
N LYS A 146 7.54 -7.68 -0.57
CA LYS A 146 7.20 -7.26 -1.95
C LYS A 146 5.96 -6.37 -2.03
N LYS A 147 4.99 -6.56 -1.13
CA LYS A 147 3.77 -5.74 -1.07
C LYS A 147 3.99 -4.37 -0.42
N ARG A 148 4.83 -4.29 0.62
CA ARG A 148 5.01 -3.08 1.45
C ARG A 148 6.16 -2.20 0.99
N VAL A 149 7.24 -2.80 0.49
CA VAL A 149 8.43 -2.08 0.04
C VAL A 149 8.33 -1.92 -1.48
N PRO A 150 7.97 -0.72 -1.97
CA PRO A 150 8.03 -0.48 -3.40
C PRO A 150 9.47 -0.66 -3.87
N GLY A 151 9.64 -1.37 -4.98
CA GLY A 151 10.93 -1.52 -5.65
C GLY A 151 11.58 -0.15 -5.85
N VAL A 152 12.90 -0.09 -5.70
CA VAL A 152 13.66 1.14 -5.95
C VAL A 152 13.26 1.65 -7.33
N THR A 153 12.71 2.86 -7.42
CA THR A 153 12.44 3.50 -8.71
C THR A 153 13.75 3.53 -9.48
N SER A 154 13.83 2.78 -10.58
CA SER A 154 15.02 2.73 -11.43
C SER A 154 15.45 4.15 -11.79
N PRO A 155 16.76 4.46 -11.90
CA PRO A 155 17.22 5.79 -12.28
C PRO A 155 16.55 6.29 -13.57
N GLU A 156 16.26 5.39 -14.52
CA GLU A 156 15.52 5.70 -15.74
C GLU A 156 14.07 6.13 -15.48
N GLN A 157 13.40 5.48 -14.53
CA GLN A 157 12.05 5.85 -14.12
C GLN A 157 12.04 7.20 -13.39
N LYS A 158 13.07 7.51 -12.59
CA LYS A 158 13.23 8.83 -11.96
C LYS A 158 13.37 9.93 -13.02
N GLN A 159 14.24 9.72 -14.01
CA GLN A 159 14.43 10.66 -15.12
C GLN A 159 13.15 10.87 -15.94
N LYS A 160 12.41 9.79 -16.22
CA LYS A 160 11.11 9.88 -16.91
C LYS A 160 10.10 10.70 -16.12
N VAL A 161 10.01 10.50 -14.81
CA VAL A 161 9.11 11.28 -13.94
C VAL A 161 9.51 12.75 -13.90
N GLU A 162 10.81 13.06 -13.82
CA GLU A 162 11.29 14.44 -13.89
C GLU A 162 10.99 15.09 -15.23
N HIS A 163 11.16 14.38 -16.34
CA HIS A 163 10.82 14.86 -17.67
C HIS A 163 9.33 15.17 -17.79
N LEU A 164 8.46 14.26 -17.33
CA LEU A 164 7.02 14.47 -17.33
C LEU A 164 6.60 15.69 -16.48
N LYS A 165 7.20 15.88 -15.30
CA LYS A 165 6.98 17.07 -14.46
C LYS A 165 7.39 18.37 -15.17
N LYS A 166 8.52 18.36 -15.88
CA LYS A 166 9.00 19.51 -16.68
C LYS A 166 8.02 19.83 -17.81
N VAL A 167 7.55 18.81 -18.53
CA VAL A 167 6.58 18.95 -19.62
C VAL A 167 5.25 19.50 -19.09
N GLU A 168 4.72 18.95 -18.00
CA GLU A 168 3.49 19.43 -17.36
C GLU A 168 3.60 20.89 -16.93
N ASN A 169 4.70 21.28 -16.29
CA ASN A 169 4.90 22.67 -15.88
C ASN A 169 5.00 23.60 -17.11
N ALA A 170 5.68 23.18 -18.18
CA ALA A 170 5.77 23.95 -19.42
C ALA A 170 4.39 24.15 -20.07
N ILE A 171 3.56 23.11 -20.10
CA ILE A 171 2.17 23.19 -20.59
C ILE A 171 1.36 24.16 -19.71
N ARG A 172 1.45 24.03 -18.38
CA ARG A 172 0.78 24.93 -17.42
C ARG A 172 1.16 26.39 -17.65
N LEU A 173 2.45 26.67 -17.82
CA LEU A 173 2.98 28.01 -18.10
C LEU A 173 2.45 28.58 -19.42
N LYS A 174 2.43 27.77 -20.49
CA LYS A 174 1.87 28.17 -21.79
C LYS A 174 0.37 28.48 -21.69
N VAL A 175 -0.41 27.62 -21.04
CA VAL A 175 -1.85 27.82 -20.83
C VAL A 175 -2.10 29.09 -20.02
N LYS A 176 -1.34 29.32 -18.95
CA LYS A 176 -1.44 30.54 -18.15
C LYS A 176 -1.12 31.80 -18.97
N LYS A 177 -0.08 31.74 -19.81
CA LYS A 177 0.30 32.84 -20.72
C LYS A 177 -0.81 33.13 -21.73
N MET A 178 -1.30 32.11 -22.44
CA MET A 178 -2.40 32.25 -23.41
C MET A 178 -3.67 32.83 -22.77
N HIS A 179 -4.03 32.38 -21.57
CA HIS A 179 -5.16 32.94 -20.83
C HIS A 179 -4.93 34.40 -20.42
N GLY A 180 -3.71 34.76 -20.01
CA GLY A 180 -3.34 36.14 -19.71
C GLY A 180 -3.43 37.05 -20.92
N ASP A 181 -2.91 36.61 -22.06
CA ASP A 181 -2.92 37.36 -23.33
C ASP A 181 -4.36 37.55 -23.84
N LYS A 182 -5.19 36.50 -23.78
CA LYS A 182 -6.63 36.58 -24.11
C LYS A 182 -7.40 37.54 -23.21
N LYS A 183 -7.02 37.68 -21.93
CA LYS A 183 -7.62 38.68 -21.03
C LYS A 183 -7.17 40.10 -21.38
N ARG A 184 -5.87 40.29 -21.67
CA ARG A 184 -5.31 41.59 -22.04
C ARG A 184 -5.89 42.15 -23.35
N SER A 185 -6.09 41.29 -24.35
CA SER A 185 -6.71 41.71 -25.61
C SER A 185 -8.16 42.16 -25.46
N ARG A 186 -8.88 41.65 -24.44
CA ARG A 186 -10.25 42.09 -24.11
C ARG A 186 -10.30 43.43 -23.38
N SER A 187 -9.29 43.77 -22.58
CA SER A 187 -9.26 45.03 -21.82
C SER A 187 -8.67 46.21 -22.61
N GLY A 188 -7.94 45.96 -23.70
CA GLY A 188 -7.31 47.01 -24.52
C GLY A 188 -8.26 47.82 -25.40
N GLY A 189 -9.54 47.43 -25.52
CA GLY A 189 -10.54 48.13 -26.34
C GLY A 189 -11.30 49.26 -25.65
N GLY A 190 -10.99 49.58 -24.39
CA GLY A 190 -11.74 50.54 -23.58
C GLY A 190 -11.13 51.95 -23.44
N SER A 191 -10.04 52.27 -24.17
CA SER A 191 -9.38 53.58 -24.09
C SER A 191 -9.41 54.28 -25.45
N HIS A 192 -10.61 54.66 -25.87
CA HIS A 192 -10.82 55.70 -26.87
C HIS A 192 -12.01 56.54 -26.38
N GLY A 193 -11.73 57.72 -25.83
CA GLY A 193 -12.71 58.63 -25.25
C GLY A 193 -12.01 59.87 -24.69
N ASP A 194 -11.92 60.87 -25.56
CA ASP A 194 -11.72 62.33 -25.39
C ASP A 194 -10.55 62.88 -24.56
#